data_AF-A0A7W9CA77-F1
#
_entry.id   AF-A0A7W9CA77-F1
#
_cell.length_a   1.000
_cell.length_b   1.000
_cell.length_c   1.000
_cell.angle_alpha   90.00
_cell.angle_beta   90.00
_cell.angle_gamma   90.00
#
_symmetry.space_group_name_H-M   'P 1'
#
loop_
_entity.id
_entity.type
_entity.pdbx_description
1 polymer ?
#
loop_
_entity_poly.entity_id
_entity_poly.type
_entity_poly.pdbx_seq_one_letter_code
_entity_poly.pdbx_strand_id
1 'polypeptide(L)'
;MLSNPGGDSGDVIDTRPITWAAALAHRLGDPTEFEQVVSRLTACGLSPQEVHAALADGGDALYAAAQSGRADWSDSFGGPLAVALLAAEVGALAAHLNWRASGIRSLAVDALLDDFSAVAVAGELGVARQKVYEIAKSGLRPPYIENVPWRTP
;
A
#
# COMPACT_ATOMS: atom_id res chain seq x y z
N MET A 1 34.69 -35.68 6.63
CA MET A 1 34.78 -34.21 6.45
C MET A 1 34.23 -33.88 5.08
N LEU A 2 33.10 -33.18 4.99
CA LEU A 2 32.66 -32.40 3.82
C LEU A 2 31.44 -31.56 4.23
N SER A 3 31.79 -30.33 4.62
CA SER A 3 31.09 -29.04 4.57
C SER A 3 29.56 -28.96 4.43
N ASN A 4 28.94 -28.32 5.43
CA ASN A 4 27.67 -27.57 5.27
C ASN A 4 27.90 -26.34 4.36
N PRO A 5 26.99 -26.02 3.44
CA PRO A 5 26.69 -24.64 3.09
C PRO A 5 25.59 -24.16 4.06
N GLY A 6 25.72 -23.10 4.86
CA GLY A 6 26.37 -21.83 4.59
C GLY A 6 25.34 -20.93 3.91
N GLY A 7 24.60 -20.14 4.69
CA GLY A 7 23.63 -19.18 4.16
C GLY A 7 22.56 -18.78 5.16
N ASP A 8 22.99 -18.30 6.34
CA ASP A 8 22.18 -17.43 7.19
C ASP A 8 21.76 -16.23 6.32
N SER A 9 20.55 -16.27 5.75
CA SER A 9 19.92 -15.09 5.16
C SER A 9 19.47 -14.20 6.31
N GLY A 10 20.45 -13.66 7.04
CA GLY A 10 20.20 -12.50 7.89
C GLY A 10 19.58 -11.45 6.99
N ASP A 11 18.35 -11.05 7.32
CA ASP A 11 17.73 -9.85 6.78
C ASP A 11 18.81 -8.78 6.78
N VAL A 12 19.28 -8.43 5.58
CA VAL A 12 20.11 -7.25 5.41
C VAL A 12 19.14 -6.11 5.69
N ILE A 13 19.06 -5.71 6.97
CA ILE A 13 18.37 -4.50 7.38
C ILE A 13 19.05 -3.41 6.59
N ASP A 14 18.39 -2.93 5.54
CA ASP A 14 18.85 -1.82 4.73
C ASP A 14 18.87 -0.59 5.65
N THR A 15 20.03 -0.29 6.23
CA THR A 15 20.20 0.82 7.18
C THR A 15 20.25 2.18 6.48
N ARG A 16 19.98 2.25 5.17
CA ARG A 16 19.95 3.52 4.46
C ARG A 16 18.80 4.38 4.98
N PRO A 17 19.03 5.68 5.21
CA PRO A 17 17.97 6.56 5.67
C PRO A 17 16.88 6.68 4.59
N ILE A 18 15.67 6.29 4.95
CA ILE A 18 14.48 6.45 4.12
C ILE A 18 14.16 7.95 4.02
N THR A 19 13.92 8.43 2.82
CA THR A 19 13.50 9.82 2.57
C THR A 19 11.98 9.95 2.65
N TRP A 20 11.47 11.15 2.90
CA TRP A 20 10.03 11.42 2.82
C TRP A 20 9.43 11.05 1.47
N ALA A 21 10.15 11.30 0.37
CA ALA A 21 9.71 10.93 -0.97
C ALA A 21 9.60 9.41 -1.15
N ALA A 22 10.50 8.64 -0.55
CA ALA A 22 10.45 7.18 -0.58
C ALA A 22 9.32 6.62 0.32
N ALA A 23 9.15 7.17 1.53
CA ALA A 23 8.09 6.76 2.44
C ALA A 23 6.69 7.09 1.89
N LEU A 24 6.51 8.24 1.26
CA LEU A 24 5.22 8.74 0.77
C LEU A 24 5.14 8.74 -0.75
N ALA A 25 5.61 7.67 -1.41
CA ALA A 25 5.61 7.56 -2.86
C ALA A 25 4.20 7.76 -3.48
N HIS A 26 3.14 7.43 -2.75
CA HIS A 26 1.74 7.66 -3.14
C HIS A 26 1.27 9.11 -3.10
N ARG A 27 2.02 10.02 -2.48
CA ARG A 27 1.69 11.45 -2.38
C ARG A 27 2.42 12.32 -3.40
N LEU A 28 3.37 11.78 -4.17
CA LEU A 28 4.21 12.55 -5.09
C LEU A 28 3.46 13.19 -6.28
N GLY A 29 2.18 12.85 -6.49
CA GLY A 29 1.36 13.42 -7.57
C GLY A 29 0.94 14.88 -7.34
N ASP A 30 0.92 15.36 -6.09
CA ASP A 30 0.61 16.74 -5.75
C ASP A 30 1.68 17.27 -4.77
N PRO A 31 2.60 18.14 -5.22
CA PRO A 31 3.64 18.70 -4.36
C PRO A 31 3.10 19.48 -3.16
N THR A 32 1.96 20.16 -3.30
CA THR A 32 1.38 20.95 -2.21
C THR A 32 0.80 20.03 -1.13
N GLU A 33 0.08 18.98 -1.54
CA GLU A 33 -0.43 17.97 -0.62
C GLU A 33 0.72 17.22 0.07
N PHE A 34 1.75 16.84 -0.69
CA PHE A 34 2.95 16.17 -0.16
C PHE A 34 3.59 16.98 0.98
N GLU A 35 3.89 18.27 0.76
CA GLU A 35 4.50 19.13 1.77
C GLU A 35 3.60 19.29 3.01
N GLN A 36 2.28 19.39 2.83
CA GLN A 36 1.32 19.46 3.93
C GLN A 36 1.25 18.17 4.75
N VAL A 37 1.34 17.00 4.10
CA VAL A 37 1.40 15.69 4.77
C VAL A 37 2.71 15.57 5.56
N VAL A 38 3.85 15.86 4.92
CA VAL A 38 5.17 15.82 5.57
C VAL A 38 5.21 16.74 6.79
N SER A 39 4.68 17.96 6.67
CA SER A 39 4.60 18.93 7.77
C SER A 39 3.78 18.39 8.96
N ARG A 40 2.61 17.80 8.71
CA ARG A 40 1.75 17.23 9.77
C ARG A 40 2.41 16.04 10.48
N LEU A 41 3.04 15.14 9.72
CA LEU A 41 3.73 13.98 10.27
C LEU A 41 4.92 14.42 11.13
N THR A 42 5.73 15.34 10.62
CA THR A 42 6.89 15.89 11.33
C THR A 42 6.46 16.63 12.61
N ALA A 43 5.36 17.38 12.56
CA ALA A 43 4.82 18.07 13.74
C ALA A 43 4.37 17.11 14.85
N CYS A 44 4.06 15.86 14.52
CA CYS A 44 3.74 14.79 15.47
C CYS A 44 4.98 14.00 15.92
N GLY A 45 6.19 14.41 15.50
CA GLY A 45 7.43 13.73 15.82
C GLY A 45 7.71 12.47 14.99
N LEU A 46 6.92 12.20 13.95
CA LEU A 46 7.12 11.02 13.09
C LEU A 46 8.26 11.26 12.09
N SER A 47 9.10 10.24 11.97
CA SER A 47 10.16 10.14 10.97
C SER A 47 9.69 9.43 9.70
N PRO A 48 10.38 9.62 8.55
CA PRO A 48 10.12 8.83 7.34
C PRO A 48 10.20 7.32 7.59
N GLN A 49 11.08 6.88 8.49
CA GLN A 49 11.29 5.48 8.83
C GLN A 49 10.06 4.87 9.52
N GLU A 50 9.47 5.57 10.49
CA GLU A 50 8.26 5.10 11.18
C GLU A 50 7.06 5.05 10.25
N VAL A 51 6.92 6.04 9.37
CA VAL A 51 5.87 6.05 8.35
C VAL A 51 6.07 4.89 7.37
N HIS A 52 7.30 4.69 6.88
CA HIS A 52 7.59 3.56 6.00
C HIS A 52 7.32 2.21 6.66
N ALA A 53 7.67 2.04 7.94
CA ALA A 53 7.40 0.81 8.68
C ALA A 53 5.90 0.50 8.75
N ALA A 54 5.07 1.50 9.08
CA ALA A 54 3.60 1.36 9.11
C ALA A 54 2.98 1.08 7.73
N LEU A 55 3.61 1.57 6.65
CA LEU A 55 3.15 1.28 5.29
C LEU A 55 3.59 -0.12 4.82
N ALA A 56 4.78 -0.57 5.22
CA ALA A 56 5.34 -1.86 4.84
C ALA A 56 4.60 -3.04 5.48
N ASP A 57 4.13 -2.89 6.72
CA ASP A 57 3.30 -3.89 7.41
C ASP A 57 1.80 -3.69 7.19
N GLY A 58 1.39 -2.72 6.35
CA GLY A 58 -0.01 -2.43 6.07
C GLY A 58 -0.82 -1.95 7.28
N GLY A 59 -0.17 -1.50 8.36
CA GLY A 59 -0.80 -1.08 9.59
C GLY A 59 -1.05 -2.21 10.59
N ASP A 60 -0.48 -3.40 10.40
CA ASP A 60 -0.64 -4.54 11.31
C ASP A 60 -0.23 -4.20 12.76
N ALA A 61 0.90 -3.50 12.94
CA ALA A 61 1.34 -3.06 14.27
C ALA A 61 0.33 -2.09 14.92
N LEU A 62 -0.24 -1.16 14.14
CA LEU A 62 -1.26 -0.21 14.62
C LEU A 62 -2.54 -0.94 15.02
N TYR A 63 -2.98 -1.90 14.21
CA TYR A 63 -4.17 -2.71 14.48
C TYR A 63 -3.99 -3.55 15.75
N ALA A 64 -2.86 -4.24 15.89
CA ALA A 64 -2.54 -5.02 17.08
C ALA A 64 -2.49 -4.16 18.36
N ALA A 65 -1.90 -2.98 18.28
CA ALA A 65 -1.86 -2.04 19.40
C ALA A 65 -3.26 -1.56 19.79
N ALA A 66 -4.09 -1.15 18.82
CA ALA A 66 -5.47 -0.71 19.06
C ALA A 66 -6.33 -1.83 19.69
N GLN A 67 -6.12 -3.08 19.29
CA GLN A 67 -6.82 -4.25 19.83
C GLN A 67 -6.32 -4.70 21.21
N SER A 68 -5.18 -4.17 21.69
CA SER A 68 -4.58 -4.60 22.96
C SER A 68 -5.39 -4.23 24.21
N GLY A 69 -6.32 -3.26 24.09
CA GLY A 69 -7.13 -2.77 25.21
C GLY A 69 -6.37 -1.97 26.27
N ARG A 70 -5.06 -1.72 26.09
CA ARG A 70 -4.29 -0.89 27.00
C ARG A 70 -4.69 0.59 26.87
N ALA A 71 -4.66 1.35 27.95
CA ALA A 71 -4.98 2.79 27.90
C ALA A 71 -3.92 3.63 27.17
N ASP A 72 -2.66 3.17 27.17
CA ASP A 72 -1.47 3.80 26.61
C ASP A 72 -1.07 3.25 25.23
N TRP A 73 -1.98 2.52 24.57
CA TRP A 73 -1.68 1.74 23.37
C TRP A 73 -1.07 2.55 22.22
N SER A 74 -1.36 3.85 22.17
CA SER A 74 -0.87 4.77 21.12
C SER A 74 0.49 5.40 21.42
N ASP A 75 0.97 5.30 22.66
CA ASP A 75 2.14 6.06 23.13
C ASP A 75 3.42 5.65 22.39
N SER A 76 3.55 4.37 22.03
CA SER A 76 4.67 3.86 21.24
C SER A 76 4.73 4.41 19.81
N PHE A 77 3.66 5.05 19.34
CA PHE A 77 3.57 5.66 18.01
C PHE A 77 3.58 7.19 18.06
N GLY A 78 3.80 7.81 19.22
CA GLY A 78 3.72 9.27 19.39
C GLY A 78 2.32 9.78 19.75
N GLY A 79 1.43 8.90 20.20
CA GLY A 79 0.10 9.23 20.70
C GLY A 79 -1.02 9.18 19.64
N PRO A 80 -2.27 9.50 20.03
CA PRO A 80 -3.45 9.25 19.20
C PRO A 80 -3.45 9.98 17.86
N LEU A 81 -2.93 11.20 17.80
CA LEU A 81 -2.85 11.98 16.56
C LEU A 81 -1.86 11.34 15.57
N ALA A 82 -0.69 10.90 16.05
CA ALA A 82 0.30 10.24 15.22
C ALA A 82 -0.24 8.92 14.65
N VAL A 83 -0.93 8.12 15.48
CA VAL A 83 -1.62 6.91 15.00
C VAL A 83 -2.67 7.24 13.92
N ALA A 84 -3.50 8.26 14.14
CA ALA A 84 -4.52 8.64 13.16
C ALA A 84 -3.90 9.06 11.81
N LEU A 85 -2.77 9.78 11.84
CA LEU A 85 -2.05 10.15 10.62
C LEU A 85 -1.42 8.93 9.93
N LEU A 86 -0.79 8.02 10.69
CA LEU A 86 -0.23 6.78 10.13
C LEU A 86 -1.32 5.92 9.47
N ALA A 87 -2.44 5.72 10.16
CA ALA A 87 -3.58 4.97 9.63
C ALA A 87 -4.19 5.64 8.38
N ALA A 88 -4.20 6.98 8.32
CA ALA A 88 -4.63 7.71 7.14
C ALA A 88 -3.71 7.47 5.94
N GLU A 89 -2.39 7.42 6.15
CA GLU A 89 -1.44 7.12 5.07
C GLU A 89 -1.49 5.65 4.62
N VAL A 90 -1.72 4.71 5.53
CA VAL A 90 -2.02 3.30 5.19
C VAL A 90 -3.26 3.22 4.30
N GLY A 91 -4.34 3.90 4.68
CA GLY A 91 -5.57 3.95 3.88
C GLY A 91 -5.37 4.61 2.51
N ALA A 92 -4.59 5.70 2.45
CA ALA A 92 -4.25 6.36 1.20
C ALA A 92 -3.45 5.44 0.27
N LEU A 93 -2.42 4.77 0.77
CA LEU A 93 -1.66 3.79 0.00
C LEU A 93 -2.54 2.65 -0.50
N ALA A 94 -3.38 2.08 0.38
CA ALA A 94 -4.32 1.01 0.03
C ALA A 94 -5.28 1.45 -1.09
N ALA A 95 -5.75 2.70 -1.10
CA ALA A 95 -6.56 3.23 -2.17
C ALA A 95 -5.80 3.22 -3.51
N HIS A 96 -4.56 3.72 -3.56
CA HIS A 96 -3.74 3.68 -4.78
C HIS A 96 -3.49 2.25 -5.28
N LEU A 97 -3.23 1.31 -4.37
CA LEU A 97 -3.07 -0.10 -4.72
C LEU A 97 -4.35 -0.71 -5.28
N ASN A 98 -5.50 -0.38 -4.69
CA ASN A 98 -6.82 -0.82 -5.15
C ASN A 98 -7.15 -0.26 -6.54
N TRP A 99 -6.87 1.03 -6.80
CA TRP A 99 -7.01 1.63 -8.13
C TRP A 99 -6.14 0.90 -9.17
N ARG A 100 -4.89 0.60 -8.82
CA ARG A 100 -3.98 -0.17 -9.69
C ARG A 100 -4.52 -1.57 -9.99
N ALA A 101 -4.93 -2.30 -8.95
CA ALA A 101 -5.48 -3.65 -9.09
C ALA A 101 -6.78 -3.66 -9.93
N SER A 102 -7.66 -2.67 -9.71
CA SER A 102 -8.88 -2.48 -10.49
C SER A 102 -8.58 -2.20 -11.96
N GLY A 103 -7.59 -1.36 -12.26
CA GLY A 103 -7.15 -1.08 -13.63
C GLY A 103 -6.54 -2.29 -14.33
N ILE A 104 -5.69 -3.06 -13.64
CA ILE A 104 -5.16 -4.33 -14.17
C ILE A 104 -6.30 -5.31 -14.46
N ARG A 105 -7.24 -5.45 -13.52
CA ARG A 105 -8.42 -6.30 -13.70
C ARG A 105 -9.25 -5.84 -14.90
N SER A 106 -9.40 -4.54 -15.09
CA SER A 106 -10.11 -3.98 -16.23
C SER A 106 -9.49 -4.42 -17.57
N LEU A 107 -8.18 -4.23 -17.72
CA LEU A 107 -7.45 -4.63 -18.92
C LEU A 107 -7.51 -6.14 -19.18
N ALA A 108 -7.36 -6.94 -18.13
CA ALA A 108 -7.45 -8.40 -18.25
C ALA A 108 -8.85 -8.85 -18.68
N VAL A 109 -9.91 -8.23 -18.14
CA VAL A 109 -11.29 -8.56 -18.52
C VAL A 109 -11.60 -8.13 -19.94
N ASP A 110 -11.09 -6.98 -20.38
CA ASP A 110 -11.24 -6.53 -21.76
C ASP A 110 -10.61 -7.53 -22.74
N ALA A 111 -9.36 -7.97 -22.48
CA ALA A 111 -8.70 -8.99 -23.30
C ALA A 111 -9.43 -10.35 -23.29
N LEU A 112 -10.01 -10.76 -22.15
CA LEU A 112 -10.80 -12.00 -22.09
C LEU A 112 -12.07 -11.94 -22.95
N LEU A 113 -12.62 -10.75 -23.19
CA LEU A 113 -13.81 -10.58 -24.03
C LEU A 113 -13.50 -10.73 -25.53
N ASP A 114 -12.23 -10.71 -25.93
CA ASP A 114 -11.82 -11.01 -27.31
C ASP A 114 -11.95 -12.51 -27.63
N ASP A 115 -11.68 -13.37 -26.64
CA ASP A 115 -11.65 -14.83 -26.80
C ASP A 115 -12.89 -15.55 -26.24
N PHE A 116 -13.56 -14.96 -25.24
CA PHE A 116 -14.64 -15.59 -24.50
C PHE A 116 -15.90 -14.75 -24.44
N SER A 117 -17.06 -15.42 -24.34
CA SER A 117 -18.31 -14.70 -24.10
C SER A 117 -18.33 -14.07 -22.70
N ALA A 118 -19.01 -12.92 -22.57
CA ALA A 118 -19.17 -12.24 -21.28
C ALA A 118 -19.87 -13.11 -20.20
N VAL A 119 -20.66 -14.11 -20.60
CA VAL A 119 -21.28 -15.06 -19.65
C VAL A 119 -20.25 -16.03 -19.08
N ALA A 120 -19.36 -16.55 -19.93
CA ALA A 120 -18.28 -17.42 -19.48
C ALA A 120 -17.34 -16.68 -18.52
N VAL A 121 -16.90 -15.47 -18.91
CA VAL A 121 -16.05 -14.61 -18.06
C VAL A 121 -16.74 -14.27 -16.74
N ALA A 122 -18.05 -13.97 -16.76
CA ALA A 122 -18.83 -13.71 -15.56
C ALA A 122 -18.85 -14.91 -14.60
N GLY A 123 -19.00 -16.12 -15.14
CA GLY A 123 -18.97 -17.37 -14.37
C GLY A 123 -17.64 -17.57 -13.64
N GLU A 124 -16.53 -17.40 -14.35
CA GLU A 124 -15.17 -17.54 -13.77
C GLU A 124 -14.86 -16.46 -12.72
N LEU A 125 -15.31 -15.22 -12.95
CA LEU A 125 -15.05 -14.11 -12.03
C LEU A 125 -16.03 -14.03 -10.86
N GLY A 126 -17.08 -14.87 -10.83
CA GLY A 126 -18.12 -14.83 -9.80
C GLY A 126 -18.90 -13.51 -9.78
N VAL A 127 -19.11 -12.87 -10.93
CA VAL A 127 -19.85 -11.60 -11.04
C VAL A 127 -21.01 -11.72 -12.03
N ALA A 128 -21.93 -10.74 -12.00
CA ALA A 128 -22.96 -10.65 -13.02
C ALA A 128 -22.37 -10.28 -14.39
N ARG A 129 -22.97 -10.78 -15.48
CA ARG A 129 -22.59 -10.42 -16.87
C ARG A 129 -22.46 -8.92 -17.10
N GLN A 130 -23.40 -8.12 -16.60
CA GLN A 130 -23.36 -6.66 -16.74
C GLN A 130 -22.09 -6.07 -16.09
N LYS A 131 -21.66 -6.65 -14.97
CA LYS A 131 -20.47 -6.20 -14.25
C LYS A 131 -19.18 -6.44 -15.04
N VAL A 132 -19.14 -7.47 -15.88
CA VAL A 132 -18.00 -7.74 -16.77
C VAL A 132 -17.75 -6.55 -17.71
N TYR A 133 -18.80 -6.04 -18.37
CA TYR A 133 -18.65 -4.88 -19.26
C TYR A 133 -18.32 -3.59 -18.51
N GLU A 134 -18.84 -3.40 -17.28
CA GLU A 134 -18.45 -2.26 -16.44
C GLU A 134 -16.97 -2.32 -16.05
N ILE A 135 -16.47 -3.51 -15.71
CA ILE A 135 -15.07 -3.72 -15.39
C ILE A 135 -14.21 -3.42 -16.63
N ALA A 136 -14.51 -3.99 -17.80
CA ALA A 136 -13.75 -3.77 -19.04
C ALA A 136 -13.63 -2.28 -19.43
N LYS A 137 -14.71 -1.51 -19.25
CA LYS A 137 -14.74 -0.08 -19.63
C LYS A 137 -13.88 0.84 -18.77
N SER A 138 -13.50 0.40 -17.58
CA SER A 138 -12.82 1.26 -16.60
C SER A 138 -11.40 1.63 -17.06
N GLY A 139 -10.69 0.69 -17.69
CA GLY A 139 -9.28 0.81 -18.10
C GLY A 139 -8.32 1.03 -16.93
N LEU A 140 -7.03 1.19 -17.26
CA LEU A 140 -6.00 1.61 -16.31
C LEU A 140 -5.98 3.14 -16.24
N ARG A 141 -6.60 3.72 -15.20
CA ARG A 141 -6.68 5.17 -15.01
C ARG A 141 -6.12 5.61 -13.66
N PRO A 142 -5.37 6.72 -13.60
CA PRO A 142 -4.91 7.29 -12.34
C PRO A 142 -6.09 7.71 -11.44
N PRO A 143 -5.86 7.87 -10.13
CA PRO A 143 -4.56 7.85 -9.46
C PRO A 143 -4.11 6.45 -9.03
N TYR A 144 -2.93 6.02 -9.48
CA TYR A 144 -2.23 4.83 -8.98
C TYR A 144 -0.74 5.12 -8.86
N ILE A 145 -0.05 4.40 -7.98
CA ILE A 145 1.40 4.42 -7.91
C ILE A 145 2.02 3.42 -8.87
N GLU A 146 3.13 3.80 -9.51
CA GLU A 146 3.86 2.90 -10.40
C GLU A 146 4.47 1.74 -9.62
N ASN A 147 5.14 2.05 -8.50
CA ASN A 147 5.85 1.09 -7.66
C ASN A 147 5.35 1.14 -6.23
N VAL A 148 5.39 -0.01 -5.53
CA VAL A 148 5.14 -0.05 -4.09
C VAL A 148 6.31 0.58 -3.32
N PRO A 149 6.08 1.22 -2.16
CA PRO A 149 7.14 1.91 -1.41
C PRO A 149 8.29 1.02 -0.95
N TRP A 150 8.04 -0.28 -0.72
CA TRP A 150 9.04 -1.26 -0.25
C TRP A 150 9.73 -2.02 -1.40
N ARG A 151 9.56 -1.61 -2.66
CA ARG A 151 10.26 -2.25 -3.78
C ARG A 151 11.75 -1.89 -3.68
N THR A 152 12.59 -2.87 -3.35
CA THR A 152 14.04 -2.72 -3.48
C THR A 152 14.41 -2.59 -4.98
N PRO A 153 15.27 -1.63 -5.37
CA PRO A 153 15.81 -1.55 -6.73
C PRO A 153 16.56 -2.82 -7.15
#